data_AF-A0A8X6MJG8-F1
#
_entry.id   AF-A0A8X6MJG8-F1
#
_cell.length_a   1.000
_cell.length_b   1.000
_cell.length_c   1.000
_cell.angle_alpha   90.00
_cell.angle_beta   90.00
_cell.angle_gamma   90.00
#
_symmetry.space_group_name_H-M   'P 1'
#
loop_
_entity.id
_entity.type
_entity.pdbx_description
1 polymer ?
#
loop_
_entity_poly.entity_id
_entity_poly.type
_entity_poly.pdbx_seq_one_letter_code
_entity_poly.pdbx_strand_id
1 'polypeptide(L)' 'MNSKHFFKSIEQLWTEVMKNVKDAVVFMDDAAAECLHWHGGLKRILDSGAIFVDNFSPFVVQLDFSHVKNFIKIL' A
#
# COMPACT_ATOMS: atom_id res chain seq x y z
N MET A 1 -11.77 12.01 33.18
CA MET A 1 -11.70 10.70 32.49
C MET A 1 -10.97 10.91 31.18
N ASN A 2 -9.76 10.34 31.05
CA ASN A 2 -8.82 10.59 29.95
C ASN A 2 -9.16 9.66 28.79
N SER A 3 -10.04 10.07 27.86
CA SER A 3 -10.36 9.27 26.69
C SER A 3 -9.27 9.45 25.63
N LYS A 4 -8.18 8.69 25.75
CA LYS A 4 -7.16 8.54 24.71
C LYS A 4 -7.75 7.73 23.54
N HIS A 5 -8.73 8.28 22.83
CA HIS A 5 -9.13 7.77 21.52
C HIS A 5 -8.19 8.38 20.48
N PHE A 6 -7.16 7.60 20.14
CA PHE A 6 -6.10 7.96 19.21
C PHE A 6 -6.66 7.89 17.78
N PHE A 7 -7.39 8.91 17.34
CA PHE A 7 -7.74 9.04 15.93
C PHE A 7 -6.47 9.44 15.17
N LYS A 8 -5.84 8.45 14.55
CA LYS A 8 -4.71 8.67 13.65
C LYS A 8 -5.24 9.44 12.44
N SER A 9 -4.57 10.52 12.03
CA SER A 9 -4.96 11.21 10.80
C SER A 9 -4.76 10.30 9.59
N ILE A 10 -5.50 10.53 8.51
CA ILE A 10 -5.37 9.74 7.28
C ILE A 10 -3.92 9.77 6.76
N GLU A 11 -3.25 10.91 6.84
CA GLU A 11 -1.83 11.02 6.49
C GLU A 11 -0.91 10.15 7.34
N GLN A 12 -1.19 10.06 8.64
CA GLN A 12 -0.43 9.21 9.53
C GLN A 12 -0.69 7.71 9.25
N LEU A 13 -1.88 7.34 8.77
CA LEU A 13 -2.17 5.97 8.33
C LEU A 13 -1.37 5.64 7.07
N TRP A 14 -1.43 6.49 6.04
CA TRP A 14 -0.65 6.29 4.82
C TRP A 14 0.85 6.23 5.10
N THR A 15 1.34 7.06 6.01
CA THR A 15 2.75 7.02 6.44
C THR A 15 3.14 5.68 7.05
N GLU A 16 2.28 5.02 7.83
CA GLU A 16 2.58 3.66 8.31
C GLU A 16 2.55 2.62 7.21
N VAL A 17 1.59 2.71 6.27
CA VAL A 17 1.52 1.80 5.14
C VAL A 17 2.83 1.85 4.35
N MET A 18 3.31 3.06 4.05
CA MET A 18 4.56 3.26 3.29
C MET A 18 5.80 2.65 3.98
N LYS A 19 5.83 2.51 5.31
CA LYS A 19 6.96 1.84 6.00
C LYS A 19 7.09 0.37 5.65
N ASN A 20 5.99 -0.27 5.26
CA ASN A 20 5.98 -1.68 4.91
C ASN A 20 6.27 -1.92 3.42
N VAL A 21 6.09 -0.89 2.59
CA VAL A 21 6.16 -0.97 1.11
C VAL A 21 7.57 -1.28 0.57
N LYS A 22 8.61 -1.04 1.35
CA LYS A 22 9.99 -1.25 0.91
C LYS A 22 10.25 -2.71 0.51
N ASP A 23 10.82 -2.88 -0.68
CA ASP A 23 11.16 -4.17 -1.29
C ASP A 23 9.94 -5.11 -1.41
N ALA A 24 8.73 -4.54 -1.53
CA ALA A 24 7.48 -5.29 -1.62
C ALA A 24 6.84 -5.20 -3.01
N VAL A 25 6.10 -6.23 -3.36
CA VAL A 25 5.09 -6.18 -4.42
C VAL A 25 3.78 -5.74 -3.79
N VAL A 26 3.19 -4.67 -4.33
CA VAL A 26 1.97 -4.06 -3.82
C VAL A 26 0.82 -4.38 -4.76
N PHE A 27 -0.21 -5.01 -4.23
CA PHE A 27 -1.50 -5.16 -4.90
C PHE A 27 -2.51 -4.23 -4.25
N MET A 28 -3.25 -3.48 -5.07
CA MET A 28 -4.19 -2.49 -4.59
C MET A 28 -5.46 -2.50 -5.42
N ASP A 29 -6.63 -2.37 -4.81
CA ASP A 29 -7.88 -2.25 -5.56
C ASP A 29 -8.13 -0.81 -6.04
N ASP A 30 -9.10 -0.64 -6.92
CA ASP A 30 -9.40 0.68 -7.53
C ASP A 30 -9.83 1.72 -6.47
N ALA A 31 -10.53 1.30 -5.42
CA ALA A 31 -11.01 2.19 -4.36
C ALA A 31 -9.85 2.71 -3.49
N ALA A 32 -8.92 1.84 -3.07
CA ALA A 32 -7.73 2.25 -2.35
C ALA A 32 -6.79 3.07 -3.24
N ALA A 33 -6.70 2.77 -4.53
CA ALA A 33 -5.93 3.56 -5.50
C ALA A 33 -6.46 5.00 -5.62
N GLU A 34 -7.78 5.19 -5.67
CA GLU A 34 -8.42 6.50 -5.67
C GLU A 34 -8.17 7.24 -4.34
N CYS A 35 -8.30 6.56 -3.20
CA CYS A 35 -7.96 7.15 -1.91
C CYS A 35 -6.50 7.60 -1.87
N LEU A 36 -5.57 6.78 -2.35
CA LEU A 36 -4.15 7.10 -2.40
C LEU A 36 -3.86 8.28 -3.33
N HIS A 37 -4.59 8.42 -4.44
CA HIS A 37 -4.41 9.51 -5.40
C HIS A 37 -4.41 10.88 -4.72
N TRP A 38 -5.34 11.09 -3.78
CA TRP A 38 -5.45 12.33 -3.01
C TRP A 38 -4.33 12.54 -1.97
N HIS A 39 -3.52 11.52 -1.70
CA HIS A 39 -2.47 11.51 -0.68
C HIS A 39 -1.08 11.24 -1.28
N GLY A 40 -0.85 11.64 -2.54
CA GLY A 40 0.45 11.53 -3.23
C GLY A 40 0.53 10.42 -4.29
N GLY A 41 -0.51 9.61 -4.41
CA GLY A 41 -0.71 8.68 -5.53
C GLY A 41 0.36 7.58 -5.64
N LEU A 42 0.40 6.96 -6.82
CA LEU A 42 1.34 5.88 -7.15
C LEU A 42 2.80 6.26 -6.88
N LYS A 43 3.18 7.51 -7.14
CA LYS A 43 4.54 8.00 -6.91
C LYS A 43 4.98 7.80 -5.45
N ARG A 44 4.08 8.02 -4.47
CA ARG A 44 4.38 7.81 -3.05
C ARG A 44 4.74 6.36 -2.72
N ILE A 45 4.09 5.40 -3.37
CA ILE A 45 4.38 3.96 -3.20
C ILE A 45 5.73 3.61 -3.83
N LEU A 46 5.99 4.09 -5.05
CA LEU A 46 7.26 3.83 -5.75
C LEU A 46 8.45 4.46 -5.03
N ASP A 47 8.32 5.71 -4.59
CA ASP A 47 9.35 6.44 -3.82
C ASP A 47 9.63 5.76 -2.46
N SER A 48 8.67 5.00 -1.92
CA SER A 48 8.82 4.22 -0.68
C SER A 48 9.54 2.87 -0.90
N GLY A 49 9.91 2.55 -2.14
CA GLY A 49 10.70 1.37 -2.49
C GLY A 49 9.89 0.15 -2.89
N ALA A 50 8.66 0.32 -3.39
CA ALA A 50 7.91 -0.77 -3.99
C ALA A 50 8.65 -1.32 -5.22
N ILE A 51 8.72 -2.64 -5.33
CA ILE A 51 9.30 -3.33 -6.50
C ILE A 51 8.31 -3.30 -7.66
N PHE A 52 7.02 -3.47 -7.35
CA PHE A 52 5.95 -3.57 -8.33
C PHE A 52 4.64 -3.12 -7.68
N VAL A 53 3.76 -2.49 -8.47
CA VAL A 53 2.42 -2.09 -8.04
C VAL A 53 1.44 -2.48 -9.13
N ASP A 54 0.40 -3.23 -8.76
CA ASP A 54 -0.61 -3.69 -9.71
C ASP A 54 -1.99 -3.76 -9.06
N ASN A 55 -3.03 -3.88 -9.88
CA ASN A 55 -4.38 -3.99 -9.40
C ASN A 55 -4.59 -5.34 -8.68
N PHE A 56 -5.29 -5.31 -7.55
CA PHE A 56 -5.71 -6.53 -6.87
C PHE A 56 -6.83 -7.20 -7.66
N SER A 57 -6.46 -8.08 -8.57
CA SER A 57 -7.39 -8.97 -9.27
C SER A 57 -7.52 -10.31 -8.53
N PRO A 58 -8.74 -10.82 -8.28
CA PRO A 58 -8.93 -12.18 -7.78
C PRO A 58 -8.51 -13.25 -8.81
N PHE A 59 -8.33 -12.85 -10.07
CA PHE A 59 -7.77 -13.67 -11.14
C PHE A 59 -6.28 -13.36 -11.24
N VAL A 60 -5.46 -14.18 -10.58
CA VAL A 60 -4.01 -14.02 -10.55
C VAL A 60 -3.43 -14.42 -11.91
N VAL A 61 -2.80 -13.47 -12.61
CA VAL A 61 -1.72 -13.80 -13.54
C VAL A 61 -0.55 -14.22 -12.68
N GLN A 62 -0.08 -15.45 -12.86
CA GLN A 62 1.00 -16.03 -12.07
C GLN A 62 2.33 -15.38 -12.47
N LEU A 63 2.56 -14.16 -11.98
CA LEU A 63 3.84 -13.49 -12.08
C LEU A 63 4.81 -14.20 -11.12
N ASP A 64 5.96 -14.59 -11.64
CA ASP A 64 6.99 -15.25 -10.85
C ASP A 64 7.65 -14.23 -9.91
N PHE A 65 7.25 -14.29 -8.64
CA PHE A 65 7.83 -13.52 -7.56
C PHE A 65 8.58 -14.42 -6.58
N SER A 66 9.15 -15.54 -7.04
CA SER A 66 9.87 -16.52 -6.20
C SER A 66 11.01 -15.92 -5.36
N HIS A 67 11.53 -14.75 -5.75
CA HIS A 67 12.57 -14.02 -5.04
C HIS A 67 12.04 -12.89 -4.13
N VAL A 68 10.75 -12.56 -4.23
CA VAL A 68 10.11 -11.52 -3.41
C VAL A 68 9.63 -12.14 -2.10
N LYS A 69 10.06 -11.55 -1.00
CA LYS A 69 9.69 -12.02 0.35
C LYS A 69 8.48 -11.31 0.92
N ASN A 70 8.14 -10.14 0.38
CA ASN A 70 7.12 -9.25 0.92
C ASN A 70 6.04 -8.97 -0.12
N PHE A 71 4.81 -9.32 0.23
CA PHE A 71 3.60 -8.96 -0.52
C PHE A 71 2.72 -8.11 0.37
N ILE A 72 2.27 -6.98 -0.17
CA ILE A 72 1.36 -6.09 0.53
C ILE A 72 0.09 -5.98 -0.28
N LYS A 73 -1.02 -6.18 0.40
CA LYS A 73 -2.34 -5.98 -0.15
C LYS A 73 -2.96 -4.77 0.53
N ILE A 74 -3.27 -3.75 -0.26
CA ILE A 74 -3.98 -2.54 0.18
C ILE A 74 -5.41 -2.66 -0.36
N LEU A 75 -6.39 -2.71 0.54
CA LEU A 75 -7.82 -2.76 0.26
C LEU A 75 -8.52 -1.57 0.91
#